data_AF-A0A2U1J8H8-F1
#
_entry.id   AF-A0A2U1J8H8-F1
#
_cell.length_a   1.000
_cell.length_b   1.000
_cell.length_c   1.000
_cell.angle_alpha   90.00
_cell.angle_beta   90.00
_cell.angle_gamma   90.00
#
_symmetry.space_group_name_H-M   'P 1'
#
loop_
_entity.id
_entity.type
_entity.pdbx_description
1 polymer ?
#
loop_
_entity_poly.entity_id
_entity_poly.type
_entity_poly.pdbx_seq_one_letter_code
_entity_poly.pdbx_strand_id
1 'polypeptide(L)'
;MVLTKLPPLPTIRDLIRIYGISAKSKLSQNFILDKNVTDKIVSKANPAKNNTLVIEVGPGPGLLTRSLLDYGSLNIIGIEKDERFYPSLCQLSEASENRFIPIIDDMLKIDHMKILDVYKQNFDSEIENVHLIGNLPFNISTPLLTSWLRMLYNKEGIFSLPNPKLTLMFQKEVGQRIAADAGNNLRGRLSVMSQSICNVRELYAVKSSSFVPQPKVNAIVVGLEPLETPLLECKMWNPEMLPLLEEANIMSFLRPQDIETEAICKLAKILEDRNIQLPQS
;
A
#
# COMPACT_ATOMS: atom_id res chain seq x y z
N MET A 1 4.23 6.76 -33.94
CA MET A 1 3.62 6.06 -32.79
C MET A 1 2.15 5.84 -33.12
N VAL A 2 1.75 4.58 -33.31
CA VAL A 2 0.33 4.24 -33.35
C VAL A 2 -0.17 4.43 -31.92
N LEU A 3 -1.15 5.33 -31.71
CA LEU A 3 -1.84 5.43 -30.43
C LEU A 3 -2.62 4.12 -30.25
N THR A 4 -2.03 3.15 -29.57
CA THR A 4 -2.71 1.92 -29.16
C THR A 4 -3.85 2.32 -28.22
N LYS A 5 -5.08 2.24 -28.74
CA LYS A 5 -6.27 2.63 -27.98
C LYS A 5 -6.56 1.53 -26.98
N LEU A 6 -6.39 1.83 -25.69
CA LEU A 6 -6.76 0.91 -24.61
C LEU A 6 -8.26 0.53 -24.73
N PRO A 7 -8.67 -0.71 -24.36
CA PRO A 7 -10.07 -1.15 -24.46
C PRO A 7 -11.00 -0.22 -23.67
N PRO A 8 -12.32 -0.16 -23.91
CA PRO A 8 -13.20 0.65 -23.05
C PRO A 8 -13.23 0.14 -21.60
N LEU A 9 -13.52 1.03 -20.64
CA LEU A 9 -13.78 0.63 -19.26
C LEU A 9 -15.12 -0.11 -19.15
N PRO A 10 -15.25 -1.09 -18.24
CA PRO A 10 -16.55 -1.65 -17.89
C PRO A 10 -17.51 -0.54 -17.43
N THR A 11 -18.74 -0.54 -17.93
CA THR A 11 -19.78 0.36 -17.44
C THR A 11 -20.21 -0.05 -16.02
N ILE A 12 -20.94 0.81 -15.30
CA ILE A 12 -21.54 0.43 -14.01
C ILE A 12 -22.42 -0.82 -14.15
N ARG A 13 -23.13 -0.96 -15.28
CA ARG A 13 -23.94 -2.15 -15.58
C ARG A 13 -23.08 -3.39 -15.75
N ASP A 14 -21.95 -3.27 -16.44
CA ASP A 14 -20.99 -4.37 -16.60
C ASP A 14 -20.40 -4.77 -15.27
N LEU A 15 -20.02 -3.81 -14.41
CA LEU A 15 -19.55 -4.08 -13.05
C LEU A 15 -20.61 -4.83 -12.24
N ILE A 16 -21.87 -4.40 -12.27
CA ILE A 16 -22.97 -5.11 -11.59
C ILE A 16 -23.05 -6.57 -12.05
N ARG A 17 -22.92 -6.80 -13.37
CA ARG A 17 -22.98 -8.13 -13.97
C ARG A 17 -21.76 -8.99 -13.62
N ILE A 18 -20.54 -8.45 -13.77
CA ILE A 18 -19.28 -9.10 -13.41
C ILE A 18 -19.33 -9.52 -11.94
N TYR A 19 -19.81 -8.64 -11.07
CA TYR A 19 -19.85 -8.92 -9.64
C TYR A 19 -20.98 -9.84 -9.20
N GLY A 20 -21.90 -10.20 -10.10
CA GLY A 20 -23.09 -10.96 -9.73
C GLY A 20 -23.91 -10.25 -8.65
N ILE A 21 -23.93 -8.91 -8.66
CA ILE A 21 -24.62 -8.13 -7.63
C ILE A 21 -26.13 -8.31 -7.83
N SER A 22 -26.76 -9.12 -6.98
CA SER A 22 -28.20 -9.04 -6.78
C SER A 22 -28.53 -7.69 -6.13
N ALA A 23 -29.76 -7.19 -6.28
CA ALA A 23 -30.21 -5.92 -5.68
C ALA A 23 -30.04 -5.81 -4.14
N LYS A 24 -29.58 -6.88 -3.46
CA LYS A 24 -29.33 -6.96 -2.01
C LYS A 24 -27.86 -7.16 -1.62
N SER A 25 -26.93 -7.47 -2.52
CA SER A 25 -25.52 -7.65 -2.15
C SER A 25 -24.75 -6.32 -2.25
N LYS A 26 -24.08 -5.93 -1.17
CA LYS A 26 -23.10 -4.85 -1.23
C LYS A 26 -21.83 -5.39 -1.86
N LEU A 27 -21.25 -4.66 -2.80
CA LEU A 27 -19.86 -4.89 -3.18
C LEU A 27 -19.01 -4.73 -1.92
N SER A 28 -18.15 -5.70 -1.64
CA SER A 28 -17.14 -5.61 -0.59
C SER A 28 -16.04 -4.59 -0.93
N GLN A 29 -15.99 -4.13 -2.18
CA GLN A 29 -14.98 -3.22 -2.71
C GLN A 29 -15.63 -2.00 -3.38
N ASN A 30 -14.97 -0.83 -3.25
CA ASN A 30 -15.40 0.42 -3.87
C ASN A 30 -14.42 0.76 -5.02
N PHE A 31 -14.92 0.82 -6.24
CA PHE A 31 -14.10 1.14 -7.42
C PHE A 31 -14.10 2.62 -7.71
N ILE A 32 -12.93 3.19 -7.98
CA ILE A 32 -12.83 4.54 -8.52
C ILE A 32 -13.14 4.43 -10.01
N LEU A 33 -14.17 5.12 -10.48
CA LEU A 33 -14.54 5.18 -11.91
C LEU A 33 -14.37 6.58 -12.52
N ASP A 34 -13.77 7.50 -11.76
CA ASP A 34 -13.41 8.84 -12.22
C ASP A 34 -11.94 8.90 -12.61
N LYS A 35 -11.66 9.05 -13.90
CA LYS A 35 -10.30 9.11 -14.43
C LYS A 35 -9.52 10.31 -13.89
N ASN A 36 -10.17 11.44 -13.61
CA ASN A 36 -9.47 12.60 -13.05
C ASN A 36 -8.91 12.29 -11.65
N VAL A 37 -9.60 11.44 -10.89
CA VAL A 37 -9.13 10.99 -9.59
C VAL A 37 -7.93 10.06 -9.74
N THR A 38 -8.01 9.04 -10.59
CA THR A 38 -6.88 8.10 -10.77
C THR A 38 -5.66 8.80 -11.39
N ASP A 39 -5.85 9.70 -12.36
CA ASP A 39 -4.77 10.51 -12.93
C ASP A 39 -4.12 11.40 -11.86
N LYS A 40 -4.92 11.97 -10.95
CA LYS A 40 -4.38 12.76 -9.83
C LYS A 40 -3.59 11.91 -8.84
N ILE A 41 -4.06 10.70 -8.53
CA ILE A 41 -3.36 9.74 -7.66
C ILE A 41 -2.01 9.39 -8.26
N VAL A 42 -1.98 9.01 -9.54
CA VAL A 42 -0.74 8.64 -10.23
C VAL A 42 0.22 9.83 -10.33
N SER A 43 -0.28 11.03 -10.65
CA SER A 43 0.53 12.25 -10.64
C SER A 43 1.16 12.54 -9.27
N LYS A 44 0.45 12.26 -8.17
CA LYS A 44 0.98 12.44 -6.81
C LYS A 44 1.93 11.33 -6.39
N ALA A 45 1.71 10.09 -6.85
CA ALA A 45 2.61 8.97 -6.65
C ALA A 45 3.93 9.20 -7.42
N ASN A 46 3.85 9.75 -8.62
CA ASN A 46 4.97 9.95 -9.55
C ASN A 46 5.80 8.65 -9.79
N PRO A 47 5.17 7.58 -10.31
CA PRO A 47 5.82 6.27 -10.45
C PRO A 47 6.75 6.15 -11.66
N ALA A 48 6.75 7.10 -12.60
CA ALA A 48 7.55 7.03 -13.83
C ALA A 48 9.01 7.52 -13.63
N LYS A 49 9.69 7.02 -12.59
CA LYS A 49 11.15 7.14 -12.47
C LYS A 49 11.85 6.03 -13.25
N ASN A 50 13.14 6.20 -13.55
CA ASN A 50 13.96 5.21 -14.24
C ASN A 50 13.72 3.79 -13.69
N ASN A 51 13.45 2.86 -14.61
CA ASN A 51 13.24 1.43 -14.39
C ASN A 51 12.49 1.07 -13.09
N THR A 52 11.36 1.74 -12.86
CA THR A 52 10.51 1.49 -11.69
C THR A 52 9.58 0.30 -11.96
N LEU A 53 9.66 -0.73 -11.12
CA LEU A 53 8.62 -1.75 -11.01
C LEU A 53 7.44 -1.19 -10.23
N VAL A 54 6.31 -1.00 -10.91
CA VAL A 54 5.04 -0.63 -10.29
C VAL A 54 4.25 -1.90 -9.96
N ILE A 55 3.91 -2.10 -8.69
CA ILE A 55 3.06 -3.19 -8.26
C ILE A 55 1.70 -2.60 -7.89
N GLU A 56 0.71 -2.80 -8.76
CA GLU A 56 -0.67 -2.40 -8.51
C GLU A 56 -1.42 -3.48 -7.74
N VAL A 57 -1.94 -3.15 -6.56
CA VAL A 57 -2.70 -4.09 -5.74
C VAL A 57 -4.19 -3.85 -5.91
N GLY A 58 -4.89 -4.85 -6.46
CA GLY A 58 -6.32 -4.80 -6.75
C GLY A 58 -6.66 -3.86 -7.90
N PRO A 59 -6.16 -4.10 -9.14
CA PRO A 59 -6.46 -3.27 -10.30
C PRO A 59 -7.96 -3.20 -10.61
N GLY A 60 -8.72 -4.24 -10.27
CA GLY A 60 -10.14 -4.35 -10.47
C GLY A 60 -10.53 -4.12 -11.94
N PRO A 61 -11.38 -3.12 -12.25
CA PRO A 61 -11.73 -2.79 -13.64
C PRO A 61 -10.60 -2.13 -14.44
N GLY A 62 -9.43 -1.87 -13.83
CA GLY A 62 -8.23 -1.39 -14.49
C GLY A 62 -8.18 0.12 -14.71
N LEU A 63 -8.97 0.94 -14.00
CA LEU A 63 -8.92 2.39 -14.19
C LEU A 63 -7.63 3.01 -13.67
N LEU A 64 -7.16 2.59 -12.50
CA LEU A 64 -5.88 3.04 -11.97
C LEU A 64 -4.72 2.54 -12.84
N THR A 65 -4.78 1.28 -13.29
CA THR A 65 -3.86 0.71 -14.28
C THR A 65 -3.73 1.58 -15.54
N ARG A 66 -4.86 2.05 -16.10
CA ARG A 66 -4.85 2.94 -17.28
C ARG A 66 -4.17 4.27 -16.98
N SER A 67 -4.44 4.87 -15.83
CA SER A 67 -3.76 6.10 -15.42
C SER A 67 -2.26 5.89 -15.25
N LEU A 68 -1.81 4.73 -14.76
CA LEU A 68 -0.39 4.38 -14.69
C LEU A 68 0.24 4.25 -16.09
N LEU A 69 -0.46 3.55 -17.00
CA LEU A 69 -0.04 3.37 -18.38
C LEU A 69 0.03 4.70 -19.15
N ASP A 70 -0.96 5.58 -18.97
CA ASP A 70 -1.04 6.92 -19.57
C ASP A 70 0.03 7.86 -19.00
N TYR A 71 0.39 7.70 -17.72
CA TYR A 71 1.46 8.47 -17.07
C TYR A 71 2.86 8.08 -17.57
N GLY A 72 2.98 6.96 -18.29
CA GLY A 72 4.24 6.48 -18.87
C GLY A 72 4.95 5.42 -18.04
N SER A 73 4.27 4.77 -17.08
CA SER A 73 4.83 3.59 -16.44
C SER A 73 5.02 2.45 -17.47
N LEU A 74 6.19 1.81 -17.40
CA LEU A 74 6.62 0.79 -18.36
C LEU A 74 6.56 -0.63 -17.80
N ASN A 75 6.80 -0.79 -16.50
CA ASN A 75 6.90 -2.10 -15.85
C ASN A 75 5.85 -2.22 -14.75
N ILE A 76 4.61 -2.58 -15.11
CA ILE A 76 3.49 -2.67 -14.17
C ILE A 76 3.09 -4.13 -13.99
N ILE A 77 2.99 -4.59 -12.73
CA ILE A 77 2.42 -5.89 -12.37
C ILE A 77 1.17 -5.64 -11.52
N GLY A 78 0.01 -6.13 -11.98
CA GLY A 78 -1.25 -6.02 -11.24
C GLY A 78 -1.58 -7.31 -10.51
N ILE A 79 -1.77 -7.26 -9.19
CA ILE A 79 -2.21 -8.42 -8.40
C ILE A 79 -3.71 -8.31 -8.14
N GLU A 80 -4.50 -9.15 -8.81
CA GLU A 80 -5.96 -9.17 -8.69
C GLU A 80 -6.44 -10.47 -8.06
N LYS A 81 -7.29 -10.37 -7.05
CA LYS A 81 -7.85 -11.54 -6.36
C LYS A 81 -9.12 -12.05 -7.04
N ASP A 82 -9.87 -11.15 -7.67
CA ASP A 82 -11.12 -11.47 -8.33
C ASP A 82 -10.90 -11.87 -9.80
N GLU A 83 -10.93 -13.18 -10.03
CA GLU A 83 -10.72 -13.79 -11.36
C GLU A 83 -11.67 -13.25 -12.43
N ARG A 84 -12.82 -12.70 -12.04
CA ARG A 84 -13.83 -12.19 -12.97
C ARG A 84 -13.35 -10.99 -13.77
N PHE A 85 -12.33 -10.26 -13.28
CA PHE A 85 -11.69 -9.19 -14.03
C PHE A 85 -10.56 -9.65 -14.94
N TYR A 86 -10.05 -10.88 -14.74
CA TYR A 86 -8.88 -11.36 -15.46
C TYR A 86 -8.99 -11.20 -16.98
N PRO A 87 -10.11 -11.54 -17.65
CA PRO A 87 -10.22 -11.37 -19.10
C PRO A 87 -10.05 -9.92 -19.56
N SER A 88 -10.61 -8.95 -18.81
CA SER A 88 -10.48 -7.53 -19.13
C SER A 88 -9.07 -6.99 -18.87
N LEU A 89 -8.41 -7.52 -17.84
CA LEU A 89 -7.02 -7.16 -17.52
C LEU A 89 -6.05 -7.73 -18.55
N CYS A 90 -6.28 -8.94 -19.08
CA CYS A 90 -5.49 -9.49 -20.19
C CYS A 90 -5.65 -8.66 -21.47
N GLN A 91 -6.87 -8.22 -21.81
CA GLN A 91 -7.08 -7.29 -22.92
C GLN A 91 -6.33 -5.96 -22.71
N LEU A 92 -6.27 -5.47 -21.48
CA LEU A 92 -5.49 -4.28 -21.15
C LEU A 92 -3.99 -4.51 -21.28
N SER A 93 -3.49 -5.68 -20.86
CA SER A 93 -2.10 -6.12 -21.05
C SER A 93 -1.72 -6.09 -22.53
N GLU A 94 -2.48 -6.79 -23.37
CA GLU A 94 -2.27 -6.86 -24.81
C GLU A 94 -2.29 -5.48 -25.47
N ALA A 95 -3.31 -4.66 -25.16
CA ALA A 95 -3.44 -3.31 -25.70
C ALA A 95 -2.35 -2.35 -25.24
N SER A 96 -1.67 -2.66 -24.14
CA SER A 96 -0.57 -1.87 -23.58
C SER A 96 0.81 -2.31 -24.06
N GLU A 97 0.88 -3.28 -24.98
CA GLU A 97 2.14 -3.92 -25.43
C GLU A 97 2.90 -4.54 -24.25
N ASN A 98 2.16 -5.21 -23.35
CA ASN A 98 2.70 -5.90 -22.17
C ASN A 98 3.45 -5.02 -21.16
N ARG A 99 3.28 -3.69 -21.21
CA ARG A 99 3.72 -2.80 -20.11
C ARG A 99 3.01 -3.07 -18.79
N PHE A 100 1.85 -3.72 -18.86
CA PHE A 100 1.09 -4.20 -17.72
C PHE A 100 0.91 -5.71 -17.79
N ILE A 101 1.24 -6.43 -16.71
CA ILE A 101 1.03 -7.88 -16.59
C ILE A 101 0.11 -8.19 -15.39
N PRO A 102 -1.09 -8.75 -15.60
CA PRO A 102 -1.96 -9.16 -14.51
C PRO A 102 -1.59 -10.55 -13.96
N ILE A 103 -1.61 -10.68 -12.64
CA ILE A 103 -1.47 -11.93 -11.89
C ILE A 103 -2.75 -12.13 -11.07
N ILE A 104 -3.35 -13.31 -11.19
CA ILE A 104 -4.43 -13.73 -10.30
C ILE A 104 -3.84 -14.32 -9.02
N ASP A 105 -4.01 -13.59 -7.91
CA ASP A 105 -3.57 -13.99 -6.57
C ASP A 105 -4.15 -13.10 -5.47
N ASP A 106 -4.01 -13.54 -4.21
CA ASP A 106 -4.30 -12.73 -3.03
C ASP A 106 -3.02 -12.03 -2.55
N MET A 107 -2.96 -10.70 -2.63
CA MET A 107 -1.78 -9.93 -2.18
C MET A 107 -1.40 -10.17 -0.70
N LEU A 108 -2.34 -10.61 0.14
CA LEU A 108 -2.04 -10.98 1.53
C LEU A 108 -1.27 -12.30 1.67
N LYS A 109 -1.23 -13.12 0.60
CA LYS A 109 -0.75 -14.51 0.64
C LYS A 109 0.24 -14.85 -0.48
N ILE A 110 0.29 -14.04 -1.53
CA ILE A 110 1.13 -14.29 -2.70
C ILE A 110 2.59 -14.44 -2.27
N ASP A 111 3.26 -15.44 -2.85
CA ASP A 111 4.70 -15.52 -2.79
C ASP A 111 5.32 -14.39 -3.61
N HIS A 112 6.07 -13.51 -2.95
CA HIS A 112 6.73 -12.38 -3.59
C HIS A 112 7.72 -12.81 -4.68
N MET A 113 8.25 -14.05 -4.63
CA MET A 113 9.08 -14.59 -5.70
C MET A 113 8.33 -14.72 -7.02
N LYS A 114 7.03 -15.05 -6.99
CA LYS A 114 6.18 -15.09 -8.18
C LYS A 114 6.13 -13.74 -8.90
N ILE A 115 6.10 -12.63 -8.15
CA ILE A 115 6.13 -11.27 -8.72
C ILE A 115 7.46 -11.02 -9.43
N LEU A 116 8.57 -11.41 -8.79
CA LEU A 116 9.92 -11.26 -9.36
C LEU A 116 10.12 -12.12 -10.61
N ASP A 117 9.60 -13.33 -10.63
CA ASP A 117 9.70 -14.24 -11.77
C ASP A 117 8.91 -13.71 -12.96
N VAL A 118 7.69 -13.23 -12.73
CA VAL A 118 6.89 -12.55 -13.76
C VAL A 118 7.62 -11.31 -14.28
N TYR A 119 8.25 -10.54 -13.39
CA TYR A 119 9.02 -9.37 -13.83
C TYR A 119 10.15 -9.77 -14.80
N LYS A 120 10.99 -10.73 -14.40
CA LYS A 120 12.13 -11.21 -15.21
C LYS A 120 11.71 -11.81 -16.56
N GLN A 121 10.53 -12.41 -16.62
CA GLN A 121 10.02 -13.03 -17.84
C GLN A 121 9.45 -12.02 -18.84
N ASN A 122 9.01 -10.85 -18.37
CA ASN A 122 8.23 -9.91 -19.18
C ASN A 122 8.93 -8.55 -19.41
N PHE A 123 9.91 -8.18 -18.57
CA PHE A 123 10.59 -6.90 -18.66
C PHE A 123 12.11 -7.08 -18.76
N ASP A 124 12.73 -6.38 -19.71
CA ASP A 124 14.16 -6.46 -20.03
C ASP A 124 14.93 -5.28 -19.40
N SER A 125 14.79 -5.09 -18.09
CA SER A 125 15.46 -4.01 -17.36
C SER A 125 15.69 -4.36 -15.89
N GLU A 126 16.81 -3.91 -15.32
CA GLU A 126 17.06 -4.04 -13.89
C GLU A 126 16.08 -3.17 -13.08
N ILE A 127 15.67 -3.66 -11.90
CA ILE A 127 14.77 -2.91 -11.02
C ILE A 127 15.60 -1.87 -10.24
N GLU A 128 15.44 -0.59 -10.57
CA GLU A 128 16.09 0.52 -9.84
C GLU A 128 15.21 1.09 -8.72
N ASN A 129 13.90 0.91 -8.85
CA ASN A 129 12.90 1.42 -7.91
C ASN A 129 11.70 0.47 -7.85
N VAL A 130 11.05 0.41 -6.70
CA VAL A 130 9.77 -0.30 -6.55
C VAL A 130 8.72 0.65 -6.02
N HIS A 131 7.53 0.59 -6.60
CA HIS A 131 6.40 1.40 -6.14
C HIS A 131 5.13 0.56 -6.05
N LEU A 132 4.71 0.27 -4.82
CA LEU A 132 3.43 -0.36 -4.53
C LEU A 132 2.33 0.70 -4.53
N ILE A 133 1.32 0.52 -5.38
CA ILE A 133 0.19 1.45 -5.51
C ILE A 133 -1.11 0.66 -5.40
N GLY A 134 -2.07 1.13 -4.61
CA GLY A 134 -3.33 0.37 -4.48
C GLY A 134 -4.51 1.16 -3.93
N ASN A 135 -5.66 0.95 -4.57
CA ASN A 135 -6.98 1.29 -4.02
C ASN A 135 -7.52 0.08 -3.24
N LEU A 136 -6.92 -0.18 -2.08
CA LEU A 136 -7.18 -1.37 -1.30
C LEU A 136 -8.60 -1.35 -0.68
N PRO A 137 -9.30 -2.49 -0.62
CA PRO A 137 -10.49 -2.63 0.21
C PRO A 137 -10.18 -2.26 1.66
N PHE A 138 -11.03 -1.44 2.28
CA PHE A 138 -10.72 -0.83 3.58
C PHE A 138 -10.48 -1.85 4.70
N ASN A 139 -11.17 -2.98 4.67
CA ASN A 139 -11.03 -4.06 5.65
C ASN A 139 -9.67 -4.79 5.60
N ILE A 140 -8.95 -4.74 4.46
CA ILE A 140 -7.63 -5.36 4.32
C ILE A 140 -6.48 -4.36 4.36
N SER A 141 -6.76 -3.07 4.18
CA SER A 141 -5.74 -2.02 4.05
C SER A 141 -4.81 -1.92 5.27
N THR A 142 -5.34 -1.97 6.49
CA THR A 142 -4.54 -1.88 7.73
C THR A 142 -3.72 -3.14 8.03
N PRO A 143 -4.27 -4.38 7.94
CA PRO A 143 -3.46 -5.59 8.05
C PRO A 143 -2.34 -5.65 7.00
N LEU A 144 -2.63 -5.29 5.75
CA LEU A 144 -1.65 -5.31 4.67
C LEU A 144 -0.52 -4.30 4.93
N LEU A 145 -0.85 -3.06 5.29
CA LEU A 145 0.14 -2.05 5.67
C LEU A 145 1.02 -2.54 6.82
N THR A 146 0.44 -3.13 7.86
CA THR A 146 1.19 -3.63 9.02
C THR A 146 2.19 -4.71 8.61
N SER A 147 1.78 -5.66 7.76
CA SER A 147 2.68 -6.70 7.25
C SER A 147 3.79 -6.10 6.38
N TRP A 148 3.45 -5.14 5.53
CA TRP A 148 4.43 -4.53 4.64
C TRP A 148 5.45 -3.67 5.38
N LEU A 149 5.07 -2.98 6.45
CA LEU A 149 6.02 -2.28 7.32
C LEU A 149 7.02 -3.26 7.95
N ARG A 150 6.58 -4.47 8.35
CA ARG A 150 7.47 -5.55 8.82
C ARG A 150 8.46 -5.98 7.76
N MET A 151 7.96 -6.28 6.57
CA MET A 151 8.79 -6.73 5.47
C MET A 151 9.74 -5.64 4.99
N LEU A 152 9.31 -4.39 5.00
CA LEU A 152 10.14 -3.23 4.69
C LEU A 152 11.31 -3.08 5.66
N TYR A 153 11.03 -3.20 6.96
CA TYR A 153 12.06 -3.15 7.99
C TYR A 153 13.07 -4.30 7.86
N ASN A 154 12.57 -5.52 7.68
CA ASN A 154 13.40 -6.73 7.55
C ASN A 154 14.03 -6.91 6.16
N LYS A 155 13.70 -6.04 5.20
CA LYS A 155 14.09 -6.17 3.78
C LYS A 155 13.70 -7.54 3.19
N GLU A 156 12.44 -7.93 3.35
CA GLU A 156 11.90 -9.23 2.91
C GLU A 156 11.13 -9.12 1.56
N GLY A 157 11.27 -10.13 0.70
CA GLY A 157 10.52 -10.26 -0.57
C GLY A 157 10.69 -9.05 -1.49
N ILE A 158 9.59 -8.51 -2.04
CA ILE A 158 9.62 -7.30 -2.87
C ILE A 158 10.15 -6.05 -2.14
N PHE A 159 10.21 -6.05 -0.80
CA PHE A 159 10.78 -4.95 -0.03
C PHE A 159 12.29 -5.07 0.19
N SER A 160 12.91 -6.16 -0.25
CA SER A 160 14.38 -6.27 -0.37
C SER A 160 14.94 -5.50 -1.57
N LEU A 161 14.08 -5.15 -2.52
CA LEU A 161 14.43 -4.43 -3.74
C LEU A 161 14.76 -2.95 -3.47
N PRO A 162 15.44 -2.25 -4.40
CA PRO A 162 15.80 -0.86 -4.23
C PRO A 162 14.60 0.08 -4.08
N ASN A 163 14.70 1.01 -3.11
CA ASN A 163 13.79 2.15 -2.91
C ASN A 163 12.28 1.80 -2.90
N PRO A 164 11.79 0.86 -2.06
CA PRO A 164 10.40 0.40 -2.09
C PRO A 164 9.44 1.42 -1.49
N LYS A 165 8.71 2.13 -2.34
CA LYS A 165 7.72 3.14 -1.95
C LYS A 165 6.30 2.60 -1.95
N LEU A 166 5.43 3.22 -1.17
CA LEU A 166 4.03 2.88 -1.10
C LEU A 166 3.15 4.11 -1.36
N THR A 167 2.11 3.95 -2.16
CA THR A 167 1.04 4.95 -2.32
C THR A 167 -0.30 4.27 -2.25
N LEU A 168 -0.92 4.37 -1.07
CA LEU A 168 -2.06 3.55 -0.70
C LEU A 168 -3.25 4.41 -0.34
N MET A 169 -4.43 3.94 -0.72
CA MET A 169 -5.67 4.57 -0.34
C MET A 169 -6.24 3.95 0.93
N PHE A 170 -6.69 4.81 1.84
CA PHE A 170 -7.37 4.43 3.07
C PHE A 170 -8.68 5.20 3.21
N GLN A 171 -9.55 4.75 4.13
CA GLN A 171 -10.60 5.62 4.66
C GLN A 171 -9.94 6.88 5.23
N LYS A 172 -10.61 8.04 5.09
CA LYS A 172 -10.04 9.33 5.48
C LYS A 172 -9.49 9.31 6.91
N GLU A 173 -10.28 8.83 7.87
CA GLU A 173 -9.85 8.76 9.28
C GLU A 173 -8.60 7.88 9.47
N VAL A 174 -8.55 6.71 8.82
CA VAL A 174 -7.43 5.77 8.93
C VAL A 174 -6.16 6.38 8.34
N GLY A 175 -6.25 7.00 7.16
CA GLY A 175 -5.10 7.65 6.54
C GLY A 175 -4.61 8.87 7.33
N GLN A 176 -5.53 9.66 7.90
CA GLN A 176 -5.18 10.76 8.81
C GLN A 176 -4.47 10.25 10.06
N ARG A 177 -4.88 9.12 10.63
CA ARG A 177 -4.15 8.48 11.74
C ARG A 177 -2.75 8.05 11.30
N ILE A 178 -2.59 7.43 10.12
CA ILE A 178 -1.27 7.00 9.62
C ILE A 178 -0.32 8.21 9.42
N ALA A 179 -0.83 9.33 8.93
CA ALA A 179 -0.05 10.53 8.64
C ALA A 179 0.01 11.55 9.79
N ALA A 180 -0.60 11.28 10.95
CA ALA A 180 -0.69 12.23 12.06
C ALA A 180 0.69 12.54 12.69
N ASP A 181 1.03 13.83 12.73
CA ASP A 181 2.24 14.36 13.36
C ASP A 181 2.27 14.15 14.89
N ALA A 182 3.45 14.32 15.48
CA ALA A 182 3.61 14.39 16.93
C ALA A 182 2.74 15.54 17.51
N GLY A 183 2.04 15.26 18.61
CA GLY A 183 1.12 16.21 19.26
C GLY A 183 -0.28 16.29 18.62
N ASN A 184 -0.52 15.62 17.49
CA ASN A 184 -1.87 15.49 16.92
C ASN A 184 -2.69 14.44 17.70
N ASN A 185 -3.95 14.74 17.98
CA ASN A 185 -4.86 13.85 18.73
C ASN A 185 -5.25 12.57 17.96
N LEU A 186 -5.07 12.54 16.63
CA LEU A 186 -5.23 11.34 15.80
C LEU A 186 -3.97 10.45 15.79
N ARG A 187 -2.87 10.91 16.38
CA ARG A 187 -1.65 10.12 16.48
C ARG A 187 -1.91 8.88 17.34
N GLY A 188 -1.43 7.74 16.87
CA GLY A 188 -1.50 6.49 17.60
C GLY A 188 -0.61 5.43 16.97
N ARG A 189 -0.93 4.17 17.25
CA ARG A 189 -0.14 3.00 16.82
C ARG A 189 0.29 3.03 15.36
N LEU A 190 -0.65 3.28 14.43
CA LEU A 190 -0.35 3.25 12.99
C LEU A 190 0.55 4.40 12.54
N SER A 191 0.43 5.58 13.15
CA SER A 191 1.31 6.73 12.87
C SER A 191 2.73 6.36 13.22
N VAL A 192 2.92 5.82 14.43
CA VAL A 192 4.23 5.48 14.98
C VAL A 192 4.90 4.38 14.15
N MET A 193 4.18 3.29 13.88
CA MET A 193 4.71 2.17 13.09
C MET A 193 5.13 2.60 11.69
N SER A 194 4.34 3.47 11.05
CA SER A 194 4.63 3.93 9.70
C SER A 194 5.77 4.93 9.71
N GLN A 195 5.74 5.90 10.62
CA GLN A 195 6.68 7.03 10.67
C GLN A 195 8.04 6.67 11.28
N SER A 196 8.15 5.56 12.01
CA SER A 196 9.45 5.09 12.54
C SER A 196 10.40 4.59 11.44
N ILE A 197 9.85 4.16 10.30
CA ILE A 197 10.63 3.61 9.18
C ILE A 197 10.37 4.33 7.85
N CYS A 198 9.32 5.14 7.75
CA CYS A 198 8.99 5.91 6.55
C CYS A 198 8.79 7.40 6.85
N ASN A 199 9.09 8.25 5.87
CA ASN A 199 8.48 9.56 5.72
C ASN A 199 7.05 9.38 5.16
N VAL A 200 6.06 9.76 5.96
CA VAL A 200 4.63 9.53 5.67
C VAL A 200 3.94 10.86 5.34
N ARG A 201 3.17 10.90 4.25
CA ARG A 201 2.50 12.14 3.80
C ARG A 201 1.09 11.87 3.29
N GLU A 202 0.17 12.78 3.61
CA GLU A 202 -1.11 12.87 2.90
C GLU A 202 -0.88 13.45 1.50
N LEU A 203 -1.21 12.67 0.47
CA LEU A 203 -0.97 13.07 -0.92
C LEU A 203 -2.20 13.70 -1.57
N TYR A 204 -3.38 13.12 -1.31
CA TYR A 204 -4.62 13.52 -1.97
C TYR A 204 -5.87 13.03 -1.24
N ALA A 205 -6.82 13.92 -0.96
CA ALA A 205 -8.13 13.55 -0.43
C ALA A 205 -9.11 13.23 -1.57
N VAL A 206 -9.85 12.13 -1.45
CA VAL A 206 -10.79 11.65 -2.47
C VAL A 206 -12.21 11.62 -1.90
N LYS A 207 -13.16 12.26 -2.60
CA LYS A 207 -14.56 12.29 -2.20
C LYS A 207 -15.20 10.92 -2.41
N SER A 208 -16.09 10.51 -1.51
CA SER A 208 -16.81 9.23 -1.62
C SER A 208 -17.64 9.14 -2.91
N SER A 209 -18.11 10.26 -3.45
CA SER A 209 -18.85 10.33 -4.71
C SER A 209 -18.04 9.86 -5.93
N SER A 210 -16.72 9.74 -5.83
CA SER A 210 -15.85 9.24 -6.91
C SER A 210 -15.82 7.71 -7.02
N PHE A 211 -16.53 7.01 -6.13
CA PHE A 211 -16.52 5.55 -6.05
C PHE A 211 -17.87 4.92 -6.40
N VAL A 212 -17.82 3.68 -6.90
CA VAL A 212 -18.98 2.82 -7.13
C VAL A 212 -18.72 1.44 -6.48
N PRO A 213 -19.55 1.01 -5.50
CA PRO A 213 -20.60 1.81 -4.86
C PRO A 213 -19.97 2.93 -4.01
N GLN A 214 -20.77 3.96 -3.71
CA GLN A 214 -20.30 5.07 -2.89
C GLN A 214 -20.10 4.61 -1.43
N PRO A 215 -18.89 4.73 -0.85
CA PRO A 215 -18.67 4.47 0.56
C PRO A 215 -19.31 5.56 1.44
N LYS A 216 -19.54 5.23 2.71
CA LYS A 216 -20.09 6.17 3.70
C LYS A 216 -19.14 7.30 4.06
N VAL A 217 -17.84 7.10 3.84
CA VAL A 217 -16.78 8.02 4.25
C VAL A 217 -15.90 8.35 3.05
N ASN A 218 -15.30 9.53 3.07
CA ASN A 218 -14.27 9.91 2.10
C ASN A 218 -13.03 9.03 2.27
N ALA A 219 -12.18 9.01 1.26
CA ALA A 219 -10.90 8.34 1.26
C ALA A 219 -9.75 9.35 1.23
N ILE A 220 -8.55 8.88 1.52
CA ILE A 220 -7.32 9.66 1.40
C ILE A 220 -6.19 8.76 0.89
N VAL A 221 -5.36 9.31 0.03
CA VAL A 221 -4.15 8.67 -0.48
C VAL A 221 -2.98 9.11 0.38
N VAL A 222 -2.26 8.12 0.91
CA VAL A 222 -1.09 8.30 1.77
C VAL A 222 0.14 7.75 1.05
N GLY A 223 1.18 8.56 0.99
CA GLY A 223 2.51 8.17 0.54
C GLY A 223 3.38 7.75 1.71
N LEU A 224 4.10 6.64 1.56
CA LEU A 224 5.11 6.19 2.49
C LEU A 224 6.41 5.97 1.73
N GLU A 225 7.44 6.73 2.09
CA GLU A 225 8.79 6.60 1.52
C GLU A 225 9.73 6.13 2.63
N PRO A 226 10.44 5.00 2.48
CA PRO A 226 11.36 4.51 3.50
C PRO A 226 12.43 5.55 3.84
N LEU A 227 12.80 5.64 5.11
CA LEU A 227 13.92 6.45 5.58
C LEU A 227 15.25 5.74 5.24
N GLU A 228 16.29 6.52 4.94
CA GLU A 228 17.65 5.97 4.76
C GLU A 228 18.14 5.28 6.03
N THR A 229 17.81 5.85 7.19
CA THR A 229 18.06 5.27 8.51
C THR A 229 16.75 5.31 9.28
N PRO A 230 16.19 4.14 9.69
CA PRO A 230 15.04 4.09 10.58
C PRO A 230 15.26 4.94 11.84
N LEU A 231 14.23 5.69 12.28
CA LEU A 231 14.33 6.50 13.50
C LEU A 231 14.45 5.66 14.76
N LEU A 232 14.06 4.39 14.67
CA LEU A 232 14.25 3.39 15.70
C LEU A 232 15.14 2.29 15.11
N GLU A 233 16.42 2.27 15.48
CA GLU A 233 17.25 1.07 15.32
C GLU A 233 16.74 0.04 16.31
N CYS A 234 16.03 -0.97 15.83
CA CYS A 234 15.16 -1.70 16.69
C CYS A 234 15.43 -3.20 16.59
N LYS A 235 16.44 -3.65 17.36
CA LYS A 235 16.42 -5.01 17.90
C LYS A 235 15.21 -5.27 18.81
N MET A 236 14.40 -4.24 19.07
CA MET A 236 13.16 -4.28 19.85
C MET A 236 11.89 -4.23 18.97
N TRP A 237 11.97 -4.24 17.63
CA TRP A 237 10.77 -4.13 16.80
C TRP A 237 10.18 -5.50 16.50
N ASN A 238 9.13 -5.82 17.24
CA ASN A 238 8.21 -6.92 16.98
C ASN A 238 6.79 -6.37 17.24
N PRO A 239 5.80 -6.58 16.36
CA PRO A 239 4.40 -6.26 16.64
C PRO A 239 3.88 -6.78 18.00
N GLU A 240 4.46 -7.85 18.53
CA GLU A 240 4.16 -8.39 19.87
C GLU A 240 4.64 -7.50 21.04
N MET A 241 5.52 -6.52 20.79
CA MET A 241 6.03 -5.59 21.80
C MET A 241 5.08 -4.42 22.07
N LEU A 242 4.04 -4.23 21.24
CA LEU A 242 3.10 -3.11 21.34
C LEU A 242 2.39 -3.01 22.71
N PRO A 243 1.87 -4.11 23.30
CA PRO A 243 1.29 -4.06 24.65
C PRO A 243 2.31 -3.66 25.72
N LEU A 244 3.58 -4.05 25.56
CA LEU A 244 4.65 -3.76 26.52
C LEU A 244 5.08 -2.29 26.48
N LEU A 245 5.07 -1.68 25.30
CA LEU A 245 5.36 -0.26 25.12
C LEU A 245 4.24 0.62 25.70
N GLU A 246 2.98 0.23 25.51
CA GLU A 246 1.83 0.89 26.13
C GLU A 246 1.89 0.79 27.67
N GLU A 247 2.23 -0.39 28.20
CA GLU A 247 2.40 -0.65 29.64
C GLU A 247 3.58 0.13 30.26
N ALA A 248 4.66 0.31 29.49
CA ALA A 248 5.79 1.16 29.86
C ALA A 248 5.46 2.67 29.83
N ASN A 249 4.21 3.03 29.51
CA ASN A 249 3.73 4.39 29.33
C ASN A 249 4.46 5.15 28.21
N ILE A 250 5.03 4.41 27.25
CA ILE A 250 5.62 4.95 26.01
C ILE A 250 4.46 5.12 25.01
N MET A 251 3.41 5.83 25.43
CA MET A 251 2.17 6.00 24.67
C MET A 251 2.29 7.12 23.62
N SER A 252 3.29 7.99 23.78
CA SER A 252 3.64 9.07 22.86
C SER A 252 5.03 8.79 22.30
N PHE A 253 5.12 8.14 21.15
CA PHE A 253 6.42 7.82 20.56
C PHE A 253 7.02 9.07 19.91
N LEU A 254 7.74 9.74 20.80
CA LEU A 254 8.71 10.81 20.76
C LEU A 254 9.93 10.38 19.91
N ARG A 255 10.67 11.35 19.34
CA ARG A 255 11.95 11.05 18.64
C ARG A 255 12.94 10.43 19.65
N PRO A 256 14.04 9.78 19.24
CA PRO A 256 15.02 9.24 20.19
C PRO A 256 15.49 10.24 21.27
N GLN A 257 15.57 11.54 20.94
CA GLN A 257 15.92 12.61 21.89
C GLN A 257 14.83 12.94 22.94
N ASP A 258 13.62 12.43 22.74
CA ASP A 258 12.44 12.80 23.48
C ASP A 258 12.00 11.64 24.42
N ILE A 259 12.73 10.51 24.47
CA ILE A 259 12.46 9.40 25.41
C ILE A 259 13.11 9.70 26.77
N GLU A 260 12.30 9.97 27.80
CA GLU A 260 12.80 10.14 29.16
C GLU A 260 13.38 8.83 29.72
N THR A 261 14.50 8.92 30.46
CA THR A 261 15.23 7.78 31.06
C THR A 261 14.32 6.88 31.90
N GLU A 262 13.31 7.44 32.55
CA GLU A 262 12.35 6.70 33.39
C GLU A 262 11.48 5.73 32.58
N ALA A 263 11.08 6.09 31.36
CA ALA A 263 10.26 5.25 30.49
C ALA A 263 11.07 4.05 29.94
N ILE A 264 12.36 4.26 29.67
CA ILE A 264 13.30 3.20 29.31
C ILE A 264 13.48 2.22 30.48
N CYS A 265 13.63 2.72 31.71
CA CYS A 265 13.71 1.88 32.91
C CYS A 265 12.44 1.07 33.14
N LYS A 266 11.25 1.64 32.90
CA LYS A 266 9.96 0.91 32.99
C LYS A 266 9.86 -0.21 31.97
N LEU A 267 10.23 0.05 30.72
CA LEU A 267 10.25 -0.97 29.68
C LEU A 267 11.25 -2.10 30.01
N ALA A 268 12.45 -1.76 30.47
CA ALA A 268 13.45 -2.75 30.89
C ALA A 268 12.93 -3.66 32.01
N LYS A 269 12.23 -3.07 33.00
CA LYS A 269 11.62 -3.82 34.11
C LYS A 269 10.48 -4.74 33.66
N ILE A 270 9.61 -4.28 32.76
CA ILE A 270 8.53 -5.10 32.20
C ILE A 270 9.09 -6.30 31.42
N LEU A 271 10.20 -6.12 30.69
CA LEU A 271 10.87 -7.21 29.98
C LEU A 271 11.51 -8.22 30.93
N GLU A 272 12.13 -7.74 32.02
CA GLU A 272 12.70 -8.57 33.09
C GLU A 272 11.61 -9.36 33.82
N ASP A 273 10.53 -8.71 34.26
CA ASP A 273 9.41 -9.33 34.98
C ASP A 273 8.70 -10.42 34.14
N ARG A 274 8.75 -10.31 32.80
CA ARG A 274 8.13 -11.27 31.88
C ARG A 274 9.12 -12.26 31.27
N ASN A 275 10.37 -12.22 31.69
CA ASN A 275 11.45 -13.08 31.21
C ASN A 275 11.61 -13.06 29.68
N ILE A 276 11.33 -11.91 29.06
CA ILE A 276 11.42 -11.70 27.61
C ILE A 276 12.87 -11.35 27.29
N GLN A 277 13.61 -12.31 26.73
CA GLN A 277 14.97 -12.04 26.25
C GLN A 277 14.92 -11.32 24.91
N LEU A 278 15.46 -10.10 24.88
CA LEU A 278 15.73 -9.41 23.62
C LEU A 278 16.81 -10.21 22.86
N PRO A 279 16.67 -10.38 21.52
CA PRO A 279 17.67 -11.08 20.74
C PRO A 279 19.04 -10.40 20.90
N GLN A 280 20.02 -11.17 21.38
CA GLN A 280 21.39 -10.68 21.53
C GLN A 280 22.09 -10.56 20.18
N SER A 281 22.88 -9.49 20.06
CA SER A 281 23.87 -9.13 19.03
C SER A 281 23.73 -9.77 17.64
#